data_AF-A0A969WXJ7-F1
#
_entry.id   AF-A0A969WXJ7-F1
#
_cell.length_a   1.000
_cell.length_b   1.000
_cell.length_c   1.000
_cell.angle_alpha   90.00
_cell.angle_beta   90.00
_cell.angle_gamma   90.00
#
_symmetry.space_group_name_H-M   'P 1'
#
loop_
_entity.id
_entity.type
_entity.pdbx_description
1 polymer ?
#
loop_
_entity_poly.entity_id
_entity_poly.type
_entity_poly.pdbx_seq_one_letter_code
_entity_poly.pdbx_strand_id
1 'polypeptide(L)'
;MKITDLNYLQMQPVSSRLQESQAGLSAGKAKKALSGDDKKLMDACRDFEAIFVNELLKSMRKTVTKSDLLDNSFGQDVFQSMLDEEYSKLMATSHNSTGLAEMIFLQLQRDINNP
;
A
#
# COMPACT_ATOMS: atom_id res chain seq x y z
N MET A 1 24.85 44.18 11.83
CA MET A 1 24.92 42.83 12.40
C MET A 1 23.92 41.98 11.64
N LYS A 2 24.38 41.26 10.60
CA LYS A 2 23.52 40.53 9.65
C LYS A 2 23.33 39.10 10.18
N ILE A 3 22.08 38.68 10.27
CA ILE A 3 21.62 37.45 10.93
C ILE A 3 21.80 36.24 9.98
N THR A 4 22.93 36.16 9.28
CA THR A 4 23.14 35.16 8.22
C THR A 4 24.25 34.16 8.51
N ASP A 5 24.89 34.22 9.68
CA ASP A 5 25.82 33.18 10.14
C ASP A 5 25.11 32.13 10.98
N LEU A 6 24.29 31.29 10.36
CA LEU A 6 23.99 29.95 10.90
C LEU A 6 23.81 28.96 9.76
N ASN A 7 24.95 28.43 9.37
CA ASN A 7 25.15 27.16 8.69
C ASN A 7 24.59 26.00 9.53
N TYR A 8 23.25 25.86 9.59
CA TYR A 8 22.56 24.68 10.10
C TYR A 8 21.32 24.43 9.23
N LEU A 9 21.16 23.19 8.76
CA LEU A 9 20.05 22.65 7.93
C LEU A 9 20.25 22.59 6.40
N GLN A 10 21.46 22.25 5.92
CA GLN A 10 21.55 21.48 4.67
C GLN A 10 21.48 19.98 4.97
N MET A 11 20.31 19.50 5.42
CA MET A 11 19.94 18.11 5.13
C MET A 11 19.56 18.07 3.65
N GLN A 12 20.40 17.44 2.82
CA GLN A 12 20.01 17.17 1.43
C GLN A 12 18.72 16.33 1.43
N PRO A 13 17.73 16.65 0.58
CA PRO A 13 16.53 15.83 0.50
C PRO A 13 16.91 14.43 0.06
N VAL A 14 16.50 13.41 0.83
CA VAL A 14 16.63 11.98 0.49
C VAL A 14 15.92 11.63 -0.84
N SER A 15 15.19 12.58 -1.44
CA SER A 15 14.56 12.45 -2.75
C SER A 15 15.55 12.24 -3.91
N SER A 16 16.79 12.74 -3.83
CA SER A 16 17.74 12.60 -4.96
C SER A 16 18.31 11.19 -5.09
N ARG A 17 18.45 10.43 -3.99
CA ARG A 17 19.01 9.06 -4.02
C ARG A 17 18.01 8.00 -4.48
N LEU A 18 16.71 8.25 -4.36
CA LEU A 18 15.69 7.33 -4.85
C LEU A 18 15.53 7.42 -6.37
N GLN A 19 15.84 8.57 -6.97
CA GLN A 19 15.65 8.82 -8.40
C GLN A 19 16.71 8.11 -9.27
N GLU A 20 17.95 7.98 -8.79
CA GLU A 20 18.98 7.19 -9.48
C GLU A 20 18.70 5.69 -9.47
N SER A 21 18.07 5.17 -8.40
CA SER A 21 17.71 3.74 -8.30
C SER A 21 16.58 3.31 -9.26
N GLN A 22 15.75 4.26 -9.71
CA GLN A 22 14.64 3.98 -10.64
C GLN A 22 15.04 4.09 -12.13
N ALA A 23 16.15 4.77 -12.44
CA ALA A 23 16.62 4.92 -13.82
C ALA A 23 17.16 3.62 -14.44
N GLY A 24 17.52 2.62 -13.61
CA GLY A 24 18.06 1.33 -14.07
C GLY A 24 17.02 0.26 -14.41
N LEU A 25 15.73 0.48 -14.15
CA LEU A 25 14.70 -0.58 -14.27
C LEU A 25 13.63 -0.33 -15.35
N SER A 26 13.73 0.79 -16.09
CA SER A 26 12.72 1.17 -17.09
C SER A 26 13.02 0.69 -18.52
N ALA A 27 14.11 -0.06 -18.73
CA ALA A 27 14.43 -0.62 -20.04
C ALA A 27 13.67 -1.93 -20.29
N GLY A 28 12.53 -1.83 -20.98
CA GLY A 28 12.10 -2.86 -21.93
C GLY A 28 11.23 -4.00 -21.40
N LYS A 29 9.99 -3.70 -21.00
CA LYS A 29 8.86 -4.58 -21.31
C LYS A 29 7.71 -3.74 -21.83
N ALA A 30 7.40 -3.87 -23.12
CA ALA A 30 6.18 -3.34 -23.69
C ALA A 30 5.01 -3.77 -22.81
N LYS A 31 4.20 -2.82 -22.32
CA LYS A 31 2.96 -3.12 -21.59
C LYS A 31 2.06 -3.90 -22.54
N LYS A 32 2.11 -5.23 -22.46
CA LYS A 32 1.15 -6.11 -23.14
C LYS A 32 -0.23 -5.69 -22.64
N ALA A 33 -1.12 -5.31 -23.55
CA ALA A 33 -2.49 -4.99 -23.18
C ALA A 33 -3.10 -6.23 -22.49
N LEU A 34 -3.57 -6.06 -21.26
CA LEU A 34 -4.19 -7.11 -20.47
C LEU A 34 -5.43 -7.64 -21.20
N SER A 35 -5.56 -8.96 -21.29
CA SER A 35 -6.79 -9.63 -21.72
C SER A 35 -7.95 -9.24 -20.80
N GLY A 36 -9.19 -9.43 -21.26
CA GLY A 36 -10.37 -9.31 -20.40
C GLY A 36 -10.29 -10.19 -19.15
N ASP A 37 -9.70 -11.38 -19.28
CA ASP A 37 -9.49 -12.30 -18.16
C ASP A 37 -8.35 -11.87 -17.24
N ASP A 38 -7.27 -11.29 -17.80
CA ASP A 38 -6.18 -10.72 -16.99
C ASP A 38 -6.68 -9.57 -16.11
N LYS A 39 -7.62 -8.75 -16.61
CA LYS A 39 -8.22 -7.67 -15.82
C LYS A 39 -9.03 -8.20 -14.65
N LYS A 40 -9.89 -9.20 -14.88
CA LYS A 40 -10.66 -9.86 -13.81
C LYS A 40 -9.76 -10.51 -12.78
N LEU A 41 -8.66 -11.13 -13.23
CA LEU A 41 -7.67 -11.73 -12.33
C LEU A 41 -6.98 -10.67 -11.48
N MET A 42 -6.59 -9.54 -12.08
CA MET A 42 -6.01 -8.41 -11.35
C MET A 42 -7.00 -7.82 -10.33
N ASP A 43 -8.27 -7.66 -10.71
CA ASP A 43 -9.31 -7.15 -9.80
C ASP A 43 -9.50 -8.09 -8.60
N ALA A 44 -9.54 -9.41 -8.83
CA ALA A 44 -9.60 -10.40 -7.74
C ALA A 44 -8.35 -10.35 -6.84
N CYS A 45 -7.15 -10.11 -7.40
CA CYS A 45 -5.93 -9.94 -6.62
C CYS A 45 -5.98 -8.67 -5.75
N ARG A 46 -6.57 -7.58 -6.25
CA ARG A 46 -6.77 -6.33 -5.49
C ARG A 46 -7.79 -6.51 -4.37
N ASP A 47 -8.88 -7.23 -4.63
CA ASP A 47 -9.86 -7.56 -3.59
C ASP A 47 -9.21 -8.38 -2.47
N PHE A 48 -8.34 -9.32 -2.82
CA PHE A 48 -7.55 -10.06 -1.84
C PHE A 48 -6.59 -9.16 -1.05
N GLU A 49 -5.87 -8.25 -1.72
CA GLU A 49 -5.02 -7.27 -1.04
C GLU A 49 -5.82 -6.39 -0.07
N ALA A 50 -7.04 -5.98 -0.44
CA ALA A 50 -7.91 -5.23 0.47
C ALA A 50 -8.24 -6.04 1.74
N ILE A 51 -8.59 -7.32 1.60
CA ILE A 51 -8.82 -8.20 2.77
C ILE A 51 -7.57 -8.30 3.64
N PHE A 52 -6.40 -8.47 3.01
CA PHE A 52 -5.13 -8.55 3.72
C PHE A 52 -4.81 -7.26 4.49
N VAL A 53 -4.96 -6.09 3.85
CA VAL A 53 -4.76 -4.79 4.48
C VAL A 53 -5.74 -4.57 5.62
N ASN A 54 -6.99 -5.00 5.47
CA ASN A 54 -7.98 -4.91 6.54
C ASN A 54 -7.56 -5.71 7.78
N GLU A 55 -7.11 -6.95 7.61
CA GLU A 55 -6.61 -7.77 8.72
C GLU A 55 -5.30 -7.22 9.31
N LEU A 56 -4.45 -6.61 8.50
CA LEU A 56 -3.26 -5.91 8.95
C LEU A 56 -3.62 -4.71 9.83
N LEU A 57 -4.57 -3.87 9.40
CA LEU A 57 -5.08 -2.73 10.19
C LEU A 57 -5.66 -3.18 11.52
N LYS A 58 -6.51 -4.21 11.51
CA LYS A 58 -7.08 -4.81 12.74
C LYS A 58 -5.98 -5.31 13.68
N SER A 59 -4.98 -6.00 13.15
CA SER A 59 -3.87 -6.55 13.93
C SER A 59 -3.02 -5.46 14.57
N MET A 60 -2.71 -4.38 13.84
CA MET A 60 -2.00 -3.23 14.40
C MET A 60 -2.81 -2.57 15.52
N ARG A 61 -4.13 -2.40 15.38
CA ARG A 61 -4.96 -1.82 16.45
C ARG A 61 -5.00 -2.69 17.70
N LYS A 62 -5.03 -4.02 17.56
CA LYS A 62 -4.95 -4.96 18.69
C LYS A 62 -3.68 -4.79 19.53
N THR A 63 -2.60 -4.24 18.96
CA THR A 63 -1.35 -3.97 19.71
C THR A 63 -1.40 -2.68 20.51
N VAL A 64 -2.37 -1.78 20.26
CA VAL A 64 -2.53 -0.55 21.02
C VAL A 64 -3.30 -0.88 22.30
N THR A 65 -2.65 -0.74 23.46
CA THR A 65 -3.30 -0.86 24.77
C THR A 65 -4.40 0.18 24.89
N LYS A 66 -5.65 -0.29 25.02
CA LYS A 66 -6.80 0.57 25.31
C LYS A 66 -6.65 1.12 26.73
N SER A 67 -6.72 2.44 26.88
CA SER A 67 -6.69 3.08 28.20
C SER A 67 -8.08 3.06 28.82
N ASP A 68 -8.15 2.80 30.13
CA ASP A 68 -9.39 2.81 30.94
C ASP A 68 -10.09 4.19 30.99
N LEU A 69 -9.46 5.22 30.41
CA LEU A 69 -9.97 6.59 30.34
C LEU A 69 -10.89 6.83 29.13
N LEU A 70 -10.85 5.96 28.12
CA LEU A 70 -11.75 5.99 26.97
C LEU A 70 -12.51 4.67 26.89
N ASP A 71 -13.71 4.66 27.48
CA ASP A 71 -14.65 3.55 27.33
C ASP A 71 -14.91 3.31 25.83
N ASN A 72 -14.50 2.14 25.35
CA ASN A 72 -14.76 1.73 23.98
C ASN A 72 -16.24 1.36 23.88
N SER A 73 -17.03 2.18 23.19
CA SER A 73 -18.42 1.84 22.94
C SER A 73 -18.54 0.83 21.80
N PHE A 74 -19.53 -0.08 21.88
CA PHE A 74 -19.83 -1.00 20.78
C PHE A 74 -20.05 -0.28 19.44
N GLY A 75 -20.68 0.90 19.47
CA GLY A 75 -20.90 1.72 18.27
C GLY A 75 -19.59 2.22 17.65
N GLN A 76 -18.60 2.54 18.48
CA GLN A 76 -17.27 2.94 18.00
C GLN A 76 -16.55 1.78 17.32
N ASP A 77 -16.58 0.56 17.89
CA ASP A 77 -15.96 -0.61 17.27
C ASP A 77 -16.59 -0.96 15.92
N VAL A 78 -17.92 -0.84 15.80
CA VAL A 78 -18.64 -1.06 14.54
C VAL A 78 -18.29 0.00 13.50
N PHE A 79 -18.33 1.28 13.87
CA PHE A 79 -17.94 2.37 12.97
C PHE A 79 -16.47 2.24 12.51
N GLN A 80 -15.58 1.91 13.44
CA GLN A 80 -14.16 1.70 13.16
C GLN A 80 -13.95 0.53 12.20
N SER A 81 -14.69 -0.57 12.36
CA SER A 81 -14.61 -1.72 11.46
C SER A 81 -15.05 -1.37 10.04
N MET A 82 -16.14 -0.61 9.90
CA MET A 82 -16.59 -0.11 8.58
C MET A 82 -15.56 0.85 7.96
N LEU A 83 -14.96 1.72 8.76
CA LEU A 83 -13.90 2.63 8.30
C LEU A 83 -12.66 1.87 7.82
N ASP A 84 -12.24 0.84 8.56
CA ASP A 84 -11.09 -0.01 8.20
C ASP A 84 -11.34 -0.77 6.90
N GLU A 85 -12.59 -1.17 6.64
CA GLU A 85 -12.98 -1.80 5.39
C GLU A 85 -12.81 -0.83 4.21
N GLU A 86 -13.35 0.39 4.29
CA GLU A 86 -13.22 1.37 3.23
C GLU A 86 -11.78 1.81 2.99
N TYR A 87 -11.00 1.99 4.07
CA TYR A 87 -9.57 2.28 3.97
C TYR A 87 -8.81 1.16 3.27
N SER A 88 -9.12 -0.10 3.56
CA SER A 88 -8.45 -1.21 2.91
C SER A 88 -8.72 -1.27 1.39
N LYS A 89 -9.95 -0.99 0.94
CA LYS A 89 -10.32 -0.90 -0.48
C LYS A 89 -9.60 0.26 -1.18
N LEU A 90 -9.56 1.43 -0.54
CA LEU A 90 -8.82 2.59 -1.05
C LEU A 90 -7.32 2.30 -1.15
N MET A 91 -6.73 1.68 -0.13
CA MET A 91 -5.29 1.36 -0.12
C MET A 91 -4.92 0.35 -1.20
N ALA A 92 -5.70 -0.72 -1.37
CA ALA A 92 -5.47 -1.75 -2.39
C ALA A 92 -5.55 -1.23 -3.83
N THR A 93 -6.29 -0.13 -4.07
CA THR A 93 -6.43 0.48 -5.40
C THR A 93 -5.53 1.71 -5.61
N SER A 94 -4.90 2.21 -4.53
CA SER A 94 -4.05 3.40 -4.59
C SER A 94 -2.69 3.11 -5.23
N HIS A 95 -2.03 4.17 -5.73
CA HIS A 95 -0.67 4.10 -6.26
C HIS A 95 0.40 3.73 -5.21
N ASN A 96 0.04 3.78 -3.92
CA ASN A 96 0.88 3.45 -2.78
C ASN A 96 0.42 2.15 -2.11
N SER A 97 -0.20 1.24 -2.86
CA SER A 97 -0.53 -0.10 -2.38
C SER A 97 0.72 -0.86 -1.97
N THR A 98 0.54 -1.98 -1.25
CA THR A 98 1.66 -2.79 -0.78
C THR A 98 2.37 -3.53 -1.93
N GLY A 99 1.75 -3.57 -3.12
CA GLY A 99 2.24 -4.28 -4.30
C GLY A 99 1.93 -5.77 -4.27
N LEU A 100 1.16 -6.23 -3.27
CA LEU A 100 0.85 -7.65 -3.08
C LEU A 100 -0.05 -8.17 -4.20
N ALA A 101 -1.05 -7.39 -4.65
CA ALA A 101 -1.90 -7.78 -5.75
C ALA A 101 -1.10 -8.04 -7.04
N GLU A 102 -0.13 -7.17 -7.36
CA GLU A 102 0.74 -7.32 -8.52
C GLU A 102 1.62 -8.56 -8.42
N MET A 103 2.17 -8.84 -7.22
CA MET A 103 2.98 -10.04 -7.00
C MET A 103 2.17 -11.33 -7.21
N ILE A 104 0.96 -11.40 -6.65
CA ILE A 104 0.06 -12.53 -6.80
C ILE A 104 -0.37 -12.68 -8.26
N PHE A 105 -0.74 -11.58 -8.91
CA PHE A 105 -1.11 -11.56 -10.32
C PHE A 105 0.01 -12.13 -11.22
N LEU A 106 1.26 -11.68 -11.01
CA LEU A 106 2.41 -12.16 -11.78
C LEU A 106 2.69 -13.65 -11.54
N GLN A 107 2.45 -14.14 -10.33
CA GLN A 107 2.60 -15.56 -10.00
C GLN A 107 1.51 -16.39 -10.67
N LEU A 108 0.24 -16.01 -10.51
CA LEU A 108 -0.89 -16.72 -11.12
C LEU A 108 -0.82 -16.69 -12.64
N GLN A 109 -0.45 -15.56 -13.24
CA GLN A 109 -0.27 -15.48 -14.69
C GLN A 109 0.83 -16.43 -15.18
N ARG A 110 1.92 -16.59 -14.41
CA ARG A 110 2.97 -17.55 -14.76
C ARG A 110 2.46 -18.98 -14.70
N ASP A 111 1.76 -19.34 -13.64
CA ASP A 111 1.26 -20.70 -13.43
C ASP A 111 0.19 -21.07 -14.47
N ILE A 112 -0.66 -20.12 -14.87
CA ILE A 112 -1.66 -20.31 -15.94
C ILE A 112 -0.98 -20.49 -17.32
N ASN A 113 0.11 -19.76 -17.60
CA ASN A 113 0.80 -19.82 -18.89
C ASN A 113 1.86 -20.94 -18.96
N ASN A 114 2.20 -21.57 -17.84
CA ASN A 114 3.16 -22.67 -17.74
C ASN A 114 2.57 -23.81 -16.90
N PRO A 115 1.58 -24.54 -17.44
CA PRO A 115 0.88 -25.62 -16.74
C PRO A 115 1.78 -26.83 -16.42
#